data_AF-A0A6C0D2M4-F1
#
_entry.id   AF-A0A6C0D2M4-F1
#
_cell.length_a   1.000
_cell.length_b   1.000
_cell.length_c   1.000
_cell.angle_alpha   90.00
_cell.angle_beta   90.00
_cell.angle_gamma   90.00
#
_symmetry.space_group_name_H-M   'P 1'
#
loop_
_entity.id
_entity.type
_entity.pdbx_description
1 polymer ?
#
loop_
_entity_poly.entity_id
_entity_poly.type
_entity_poly.pdbx_seq_one_letter_code
_entity_poly.pdbx_strand_id
1 'polypeptide(L)'
;MDDLCLKFNQKYLVETRNNNYYIGEYKEFTVDSHGYVMYYILDNVTNYHTNKSFWQRKPKPEKLKYDVFFSPTDKFYELEEIRKNGKRARQAMEQRALDMILKRLVNEHFEWS
;
A
#
# COMPACT_ATOMS: atom_id res chain seq x y z
N MET A 1 -13.38 -2.73 16.93
CA MET A 1 -13.14 -2.78 15.48
C MET A 1 -13.15 -1.34 15.05
N ASP A 2 -12.01 -0.81 14.63
CA ASP A 2 -11.98 0.54 14.07
C ASP A 2 -12.84 0.54 12.81
N ASP A 3 -13.86 1.39 12.77
CA ASP A 3 -14.71 1.55 11.59
C ASP A 3 -13.83 1.94 10.41
N LEU A 4 -13.69 1.00 9.47
CA LEU A 4 -12.93 1.21 8.25
C LEU A 4 -13.74 2.14 7.34
N CYS A 5 -13.63 3.44 7.56
CA CYS A 5 -14.28 4.47 6.74
C CYS A 5 -13.56 4.61 5.39
N LEU A 6 -13.83 3.67 4.47
CA LEU A 6 -13.39 3.77 3.08
C LEU A 6 -14.03 5.00 2.42
N LYS A 7 -13.22 5.78 1.71
CA LYS A 7 -13.65 7.01 1.03
C LYS A 7 -13.92 6.72 -0.43
N PHE A 8 -15.08 7.18 -0.90
CA PHE A 8 -15.49 7.06 -2.31
C PHE A 8 -14.43 7.63 -3.26
N ASN A 9 -14.20 6.94 -4.37
CA ASN A 9 -13.25 7.30 -5.43
C ASN A 9 -11.78 7.40 -4.97
N GLN A 10 -11.45 6.78 -3.84
CA GLN A 10 -10.07 6.68 -3.36
C GLN A 10 -9.46 5.34 -3.74
N LYS A 11 -8.16 5.34 -4.06
CA LYS A 11 -7.42 4.13 -4.41
C LYS A 11 -6.91 3.41 -3.18
N TYR A 12 -7.19 2.11 -3.13
CA TYR A 12 -6.79 1.22 -2.05
C TYR A 12 -5.94 0.07 -2.58
N LEU A 13 -4.95 -0.31 -1.79
CA LEU A 13 -4.31 -1.62 -1.88
C LEU A 13 -5.10 -2.56 -0.98
N VAL A 14 -5.55 -3.69 -1.51
CA VAL A 14 -6.31 -4.70 -0.79
C VAL A 14 -5.48 -5.97 -0.66
N GLU A 15 -5.25 -6.40 0.57
CA GLU A 15 -4.66 -7.70 0.89
C GLU A 15 -5.78 -8.68 1.26
N THR A 16 -5.97 -9.68 0.42
CA THR A 16 -6.95 -10.75 0.67
C THR A 16 -6.38 -11.80 1.63
N ARG A 17 -7.26 -12.56 2.29
CA ARG A 17 -6.85 -13.71 3.15
C ARG A 17 -5.91 -14.72 2.47
N ASN A 18 -5.98 -14.83 1.15
CA ASN A 18 -5.13 -15.73 0.36
C ASN A 18 -3.76 -15.11 -0.01
N ASN A 19 -3.38 -13.98 0.60
CA ASN A 19 -2.16 -13.22 0.31
C ASN A 19 -2.06 -12.72 -1.15
N ASN A 20 -3.20 -12.57 -1.81
CA ASN A 20 -3.26 -11.86 -3.10
C ASN A 20 -3.45 -10.38 -2.85
N TYR A 21 -2.78 -9.57 -3.66
CA TYR A 21 -2.83 -8.11 -3.57
C TYR A 21 -3.56 -7.53 -4.77
N TYR A 22 -4.45 -6.59 -4.51
CA TYR A 22 -5.22 -5.89 -5.53
C TYR A 22 -5.08 -4.39 -5.33
N ILE A 23 -5.05 -3.63 -6.42
CA ILE A 23 -5.17 -2.18 -6.36
C ILE A 23 -6.39 -1.78 -7.17
N GLY A 24 -7.29 -1.02 -6.55
CA GLY A 24 -8.49 -0.52 -7.23
C GLY A 24 -9.00 0.75 -6.58
N GLU A 25 -10.03 1.32 -7.17
CA GLU A 25 -10.69 2.52 -6.70
C GLU A 25 -12.00 2.13 -6.00
N TYR A 26 -12.15 2.52 -4.74
CA TYR A 26 -13.33 2.18 -3.96
C TYR A 26 -14.56 2.90 -4.51
N LYS A 27 -15.63 2.14 -4.77
CA LYS A 27 -16.84 2.64 -5.40
C LYS A 27 -18.04 2.55 -4.49
N GLU A 28 -18.33 1.38 -3.93
CA GLU A 28 -19.52 1.17 -3.11
C GLU A 28 -19.39 -0.09 -2.25
N PHE A 29 -20.43 -0.38 -1.47
CA PHE A 29 -20.53 -1.59 -0.66
C PHE A 29 -21.94 -2.18 -0.74
N THR A 30 -22.03 -3.49 -0.58
CA THR A 30 -23.32 -4.19 -0.49
C THR A 30 -23.64 -4.50 0.97
N VAL A 31 -24.93 -4.48 1.32
CA VAL A 31 -25.43 -4.87 2.65
C VAL A 31 -26.33 -6.10 2.58
N ASP A 32 -26.40 -6.86 3.67
CA ASP A 32 -27.38 -7.94 3.82
C ASP A 32 -28.77 -7.42 4.23
N SER A 33 -29.72 -8.35 4.41
CA SER A 33 -31.08 -8.05 4.87
C SER A 33 -31.15 -7.42 6.27
N HIS A 34 -30.07 -7.51 7.05
CA HIS A 34 -29.98 -6.96 8.41
C HIS A 34 -29.18 -5.65 8.44
N GLY A 35 -28.69 -5.16 7.30
CA GLY A 35 -27.93 -3.92 7.17
C GLY A 35 -26.42 -4.06 7.42
N TYR A 36 -25.88 -5.28 7.53
CA TYR A 36 -24.45 -5.51 7.68
C TYR A 36 -23.74 -5.47 6.33
N VAL A 37 -22.56 -4.84 6.30
CA VAL A 37 -21.72 -4.82 5.11
C VAL A 37 -21.29 -6.24 4.75
N MET A 38 -21.62 -6.67 3.54
CA MET A 38 -21.27 -7.98 2.99
C MET A 38 -20.00 -7.93 2.15
N TYR A 39 -19.88 -6.91 1.28
CA TYR A 39 -18.76 -6.75 0.37
C TYR A 39 -18.46 -5.28 0.09
N TYR A 40 -17.18 -4.98 -0.10
CA TYR A 40 -16.71 -3.73 -0.69
C TYR A 40 -16.41 -3.94 -2.17
N ILE A 41 -16.82 -3.00 -3.00
CA ILE A 41 -16.68 -3.03 -4.46
C ILE A 41 -15.63 -2.01 -4.88
N LEU A 42 -14.62 -2.49 -5.60
CA LEU A 42 -13.61 -1.65 -6.24
C LEU A 42 -13.73 -1.74 -7.76
N ASP A 43 -13.55 -0.59 -8.42
CA ASP A 43 -13.43 -0.45 -9.87
C ASP A 43 -11.97 -0.39 -10.31
N ASN A 44 -11.73 -0.59 -11.61
CA ASN A 44 -10.41 -0.49 -12.24
C ASN A 44 -9.34 -1.35 -11.56
N VAL A 45 -9.74 -2.53 -11.09
CA VAL A 45 -8.91 -3.39 -10.25
C VAL A 45 -7.75 -4.00 -11.04
N THR A 46 -6.57 -3.93 -10.44
CA THR A 46 -5.35 -4.53 -10.94
C THR A 46 -4.88 -5.57 -9.94
N ASN A 47 -4.73 -6.83 -10.40
CA ASN A 47 -4.23 -7.92 -9.58
C ASN A 47 -2.69 -7.96 -9.64
N TYR A 48 -2.07 -7.97 -8.46
CA TYR A 48 -0.66 -8.23 -8.26
C TYR A 48 -0.51 -9.65 -7.70
N HIS A 49 -0.41 -10.62 -8.61
CA HIS A 49 -0.13 -12.01 -8.23
C HIS A 49 1.21 -12.11 -7.49
N THR A 50 1.19 -12.66 -6.29
CA THR A 50 2.39 -13.03 -5.51
C THR A 50 2.76 -14.48 -5.77
N ASN A 51 2.85 -14.90 -7.04
CA ASN A 51 3.28 -16.26 -7.31
C ASN A 51 4.80 -16.39 -7.06
N LYS A 52 5.13 -17.03 -5.94
CA LYS A 52 6.47 -17.21 -5.38
C LYS A 52 7.27 -18.28 -6.13
N SER A 53 7.64 -18.02 -7.38
CA SER A 53 8.78 -18.74 -7.95
C SER A 53 9.89 -17.76 -8.31
N PHE A 54 11.03 -17.93 -7.64
CA PHE A 54 12.24 -17.12 -7.75
C PHE A 54 12.77 -17.00 -9.20
N TRP A 55 12.31 -17.87 -10.10
CA TRP A 55 12.73 -17.98 -11.50
C TRP A 55 11.72 -17.42 -12.52
N GLN A 56 10.55 -16.95 -12.09
CA GLN A 56 9.56 -16.38 -13.01
C GLN A 56 9.70 -14.86 -13.08
N ARG A 57 9.79 -14.36 -14.32
CA ARG A 57 9.74 -12.95 -14.70
C ARG A 57 8.73 -12.20 -13.83
N LYS A 58 9.08 -10.99 -13.35
CA LYS A 58 8.22 -10.12 -12.54
C LYS A 58 6.76 -10.27 -13.00
N PRO A 59 5.85 -10.76 -12.14
CA PRO A 59 4.47 -11.02 -12.54
C PRO A 59 3.89 -9.73 -13.13
N LYS A 60 3.34 -9.82 -14.34
CA LYS A 60 2.72 -8.66 -14.98
C LYS A 60 1.41 -8.39 -14.25
N PRO A 61 1.14 -7.13 -13.86
CA PRO A 61 -0.15 -6.77 -13.30
C PRO A 61 -1.25 -7.05 -14.32
N GLU A 62 -2.30 -7.74 -13.90
CA GLU A 62 -3.46 -8.03 -14.74
C GLU A 62 -4.58 -7.05 -14.39
N LYS A 63 -5.05 -6.29 -15.39
CA LYS A 63 -6.22 -5.42 -15.22
C LYS A 63 -7.49 -6.25 -15.40
N LEU A 64 -8.30 -6.31 -14.35
CA LEU A 64 -9.58 -6.98 -14.37
C LEU A 64 -10.61 -6.07 -15.06
N LYS A 65 -11.44 -6.67 -15.92
CA LYS A 65 -12.48 -5.97 -16.69
C LYS A 65 -13.83 -5.88 -15.97
N TYR A 66 -13.90 -6.43 -14.77
CA TYR A 66 -15.12 -6.55 -13.98
C TYR A 66 -14.88 -6.05 -12.55
N ASP A 67 -15.97 -5.66 -11.90
CA ASP A 67 -15.96 -5.20 -10.51
C ASP A 67 -15.59 -6.37 -9.59
N VAL A 68 -14.70 -6.09 -8.62
CA VAL A 68 -14.21 -7.12 -7.70
C VAL A 68 -14.77 -6.88 -6.32
N PHE A 69 -15.32 -7.95 -5.74
CA PHE A 69 -15.92 -7.96 -4.43
C PHE A 69 -14.89 -8.41 -3.39
N PHE A 70 -14.72 -7.60 -2.35
CA PHE A 70 -13.80 -7.86 -1.24
C PHE A 70 -14.57 -7.99 0.05
N SER A 71 -14.18 -8.93 0.91
CA SER A 71 -14.88 -9.14 2.17
C SER A 71 -14.49 -8.06 3.19
N PRO A 72 -15.34 -7.79 4.19
CA PRO A 72 -15.02 -6.87 5.27
C PRO A 72 -13.80 -7.25 6.11
N THR A 73 -13.35 -8.50 5.99
CA THR A 73 -12.17 -9.01 6.69
C THR A 73 -10.89 -8.93 5.89
N ASP A 74 -10.95 -8.50 4.62
CA ASP A 74 -9.75 -8.20 3.85
C ASP A 74 -9.17 -6.86 4.33
N LYS A 75 -7.84 -6.68 4.20
CA LYS A 75 -7.19 -5.47 4.68
C LYS A 75 -7.10 -4.45 3.57
N PHE A 76 -7.54 -3.22 3.84
CA PHE A 76 -7.45 -2.11 2.90
C PHE A 76 -6.44 -1.10 3.40
N TYR A 77 -5.56 -0.66 2.51
CA TYR A 77 -4.55 0.35 2.78
C TYR A 77 -4.72 1.52 1.82
N GLU A 78 -4.75 2.75 2.34
CA GLU A 78 -4.80 3.95 1.51
C GLU A 78 -3.51 4.09 0.70
N LEU A 79 -3.60 4.04 -0.63
CA LEU A 79 -2.41 3.99 -1.49
C LEU A 79 -1.59 5.29 -1.40
N GLU A 80 -2.26 6.44 -1.26
CA GLU A 80 -1.61 7.73 -1.10
C GLU A 80 -0.86 7.85 0.24
N GLU A 81 -1.40 7.26 1.30
CA GLU A 81 -0.71 7.21 2.59
C GLU A 81 0.56 6.37 2.51
N ILE A 82 0.48 5.18 1.88
CA ILE A 82 1.65 4.33 1.64
C ILE A 82 2.74 5.11 0.87
N ARG A 83 2.36 5.82 -0.20
CA ARG A 83 3.29 6.64 -1.00
C ARG A 83 3.94 7.74 -0.18
N LYS A 84 3.14 8.47 0.61
CA LYS A 84 3.62 9.56 1.48
C LYS A 84 4.58 9.04 2.54
N ASN A 85 4.27 7.92 3.17
CA ASN A 85 5.11 7.28 4.17
C ASN A 85 6.43 6.79 3.55
N GLY A 86 6.38 6.20 2.35
CA GLY A 86 7.58 5.82 1.61
C GLY A 86 8.48 7.03 1.27
N LYS A 87 7.89 8.15 0.83
CA LYS A 87 8.64 9.39 0.56
C LYS A 87 9.33 9.92 1.82
N ARG A 88 8.61 9.96 2.94
CA ARG A 88 9.15 10.42 4.23
C ARG A 88 10.28 9.51 4.72
N ALA A 89 10.11 8.20 4.60
CA ALA A 89 11.15 7.23 4.97
C ALA A 89 12.43 7.44 4.16
N ARG A 90 12.31 7.63 2.84
CA ARG A 90 13.46 7.95 1.98
C ARG A 90 14.16 9.23 2.39
N GLN A 91 13.41 10.31 2.61
CA GLN A 91 13.97 11.59 3.06
C GLN A 91 14.69 11.46 4.41
N ALA A 92 14.13 10.69 5.35
CA ALA A 92 14.76 10.44 6.64
C ALA A 92 16.07 9.64 6.49
N MET A 93 16.13 8.70 5.55
CA MET A 93 17.37 7.96 5.25
C MET A 93 18.43 8.87 4.63
N GLU A 94 18.05 9.71 3.67
CA GLU A 94 18.93 10.69 3.04
C GLU A 94 19.51 11.67 4.07
N GLN A 95 18.66 12.20 4.96
CA GLN A 95 19.11 13.09 6.03
C GLN A 95 20.11 12.41 6.98
N ARG A 96 19.84 11.17 7.39
CA ARG A 96 20.77 10.42 8.25
C ARG A 96 22.12 10.21 7.58
N ALA A 97 22.12 9.89 6.29
CA ALA A 97 23.36 9.71 5.53
C ALA A 97 24.16 11.04 5.45
N LEU A 98 23.47 12.14 5.19
CA LEU A 98 24.07 13.48 5.15
C LEU A 98 24.64 13.89 6.51
N ASP A 99 23.91 13.67 7.60
CA ASP A 99 24.38 13.96 8.96
C ASP A 99 25.63 13.16 9.32
N MET A 100 25.72 11.89 8.91
CA MET A 100 26.92 11.07 9.11
C MET A 100 28.13 11.63 8.36
N ILE A 101 27.94 12.04 7.11
CA ILE A 101 29.01 12.63 6.28
C ILE A 101 29.46 13.96 6.89
N LEU A 102 28.53 14.84 7.24
CA LEU A 102 28.86 16.15 7.81
C LEU A 102 29.59 16.01 9.15
N LYS A 103 29.12 15.13 10.05
CA LYS A 103 29.83 14.85 11.31
C LYS A 103 31.25 14.36 11.08
N ARG A 104 31.44 13.50 10.09
CA ARG A 104 32.77 12.99 9.73
C ARG A 104 33.69 14.10 9.23
N LEU A 105 33.24 14.93 8.30
CA LEU A 105 34.02 16.05 7.78
C LEU A 105 34.40 17.07 8.87
N VAL A 106 33.45 17.43 9.73
CA VAL A 106 33.71 18.36 10.84
C VAL A 106 34.73 17.77 11.81
N ASN A 107 34.61 16.49 12.15
CA ASN A 107 35.56 15.84 13.06
C ASN A 107 36.96 15.64 12.45
N GLU A 108 37.07 15.31 11.16
CA GLU A 108 38.36 15.18 10.45
C GLU A 108 39.11 16.51 10.35
N HIS A 109 38.41 17.65 10.29
CA HIS A 109 39.02 18.98 10.21
C HIS A 109 39.25 19.67 11.57
N PHE A 110 38.73 19.12 12.67
CA PHE A 110 38.82 19.69 14.02
C PHE A 110 39.44 18.71 15.04
N GLU A 111 40.36 17.85 14.62
CA GLU A 111 41.31 17.25 15.56
C GLU A 111 42.22 18.38 16.09
N TRP A 112 41.84 18.95 17.23
CA TRP A 112 42.66 19.92 17.96
C TRP A 112 43.94 19.22 18.46
N SER A 113 45.04 19.43 17.75
CA SER A 113 46.41 19.28 18.28
C SER A 113 46.78 20.46 19.17
#